data_AF-A0A7J4U3M1-F1
#
_entry.id   AF-A0A7J4U3M1-F1
#
_cell.length_a   1.000
_cell.length_b   1.000
_cell.length_c   1.000
_cell.angle_alpha   90.00
_cell.angle_beta   90.00
_cell.angle_gamma   90.00
#
_symmetry.space_group_name_H-M   'P 1'
#
loop_
_entity.id
_entity.type
_entity.pdbx_description
1 polymer ?
#
loop_
_entity_poly.entity_id
_entity_poly.type
_entity_poly.pdbx_seq_one_letter_code
_entity_poly.pdbx_strand_id
1 'polypeptide(L)'
;MQPFSIEPVTLIEEVFPQDTNAYDTLFGGRLLSLMDKAGGIACAKFAHREFVTISIDTLTFIAPARQGDLLEVTGQVVFTSTHTACVKVTAQPMSKS
;
A
#
# COMPACT_ATOMS: atom_id res chain seq x y z
N MET A 1 -5.10 2.19 23.16
CA MET A 1 -6.18 1.26 22.75
C MET A 1 -5.55 -0.08 22.45
N GLN A 2 -6.11 -1.20 22.92
CA GLN A 2 -5.63 -2.51 22.51
C GLN A 2 -6.05 -2.78 21.05
N PRO A 3 -5.14 -3.29 20.20
CA PRO A 3 -5.46 -3.55 18.79
C PRO A 3 -6.37 -4.76 18.62
N PHE A 4 -7.28 -4.69 17.64
CA PHE A 4 -8.06 -5.85 17.19
C PHE A 4 -7.21 -6.80 16.33
N SER A 5 -6.28 -6.24 15.56
CA SER A 5 -5.29 -7.01 14.81
C SER A 5 -4.02 -6.19 14.60
N ILE A 6 -2.86 -6.86 14.64
CA ILE A 6 -1.55 -6.27 14.32
C ILE A 6 -0.95 -6.88 13.04
N GLU A 7 -1.67 -7.82 12.43
CA GLU A 7 -1.22 -8.48 11.23
C GLU A 7 -1.19 -7.50 10.06
N PRO A 8 -0.18 -7.57 9.19
CA PRO A 8 -0.15 -6.79 7.96
C PRO A 8 -1.36 -7.10 7.05
N VAL A 9 -1.66 -6.15 6.19
CA VAL A 9 -2.60 -6.32 5.08
C VAL A 9 -1.80 -6.34 3.79
N THR A 10 -2.04 -7.35 2.97
CA THR A 10 -1.36 -7.54 1.68
C THR A 10 -2.39 -7.55 0.56
N LEU A 11 -2.19 -6.69 -0.43
CA LEU A 11 -2.92 -6.69 -1.70
C LEU A 11 -2.01 -7.26 -2.78
N ILE A 12 -2.54 -8.17 -3.60
CA ILE A 12 -1.86 -8.69 -4.78
C ILE A 12 -2.56 -8.13 -6.01
N GLU A 13 -1.82 -7.41 -6.84
CA GLU A 13 -2.37 -6.70 -8.00
C GLU A 13 -1.49 -6.93 -9.23
N GLU A 14 -2.09 -7.29 -10.34
CA GLU A 14 -1.39 -7.36 -11.63
C GLU A 14 -1.33 -5.96 -12.27
N VAL A 15 -0.20 -5.61 -12.86
CA VAL A 15 -0.05 -4.38 -13.63
C VAL A 15 -0.65 -4.57 -15.02
N PHE A 16 -1.83 -4.02 -15.26
CA PHE A 16 -2.50 -4.06 -16.56
C PHE A 16 -2.04 -2.92 -17.48
N PRO A 17 -2.25 -3.03 -18.80
CA PRO A 17 -1.89 -1.98 -19.76
C PRO A 17 -2.49 -0.59 -19.43
N GLN A 18 -3.72 -0.52 -18.90
CA GLN A 18 -4.32 0.76 -18.52
C GLN A 18 -3.65 1.44 -17.32
N ASP A 19 -2.84 0.71 -16.56
CA ASP A 19 -2.14 1.22 -15.39
C ASP A 19 -0.73 1.75 -15.75
N THR A 20 -0.27 1.57 -16.99
CA THR A 20 1.07 2.01 -17.41
C THR A 20 1.07 3.42 -18.02
N ASN A 21 2.23 4.05 -18.01
CA ASN A 21 2.50 5.30 -18.70
C ASN A 21 3.12 5.06 -20.09
N ALA A 22 3.43 6.15 -20.82
CA ALA A 22 4.05 6.10 -22.15
C ALA A 22 5.45 5.47 -22.19
N TYR A 23 6.01 5.07 -21.04
CA TYR A 23 7.29 4.37 -20.91
C TYR A 23 7.12 2.90 -20.50
N ASP A 24 5.91 2.34 -20.62
CA ASP A 24 5.57 0.95 -20.27
C ASP A 24 5.88 0.60 -18.80
N THR A 25 5.80 1.60 -17.93
CA THR A 25 5.98 1.44 -16.48
C THR A 25 4.70 1.84 -15.75
N LEU A 26 4.44 1.18 -14.62
CA LEU A 26 3.29 1.49 -13.76
C LEU A 26 3.27 2.98 -13.42
N PHE A 27 2.13 3.61 -13.66
CA PHE A 27 1.91 4.99 -13.30
C PHE A 27 2.01 5.16 -11.77
N GLY A 28 2.85 6.09 -11.31
CA GLY A 28 3.10 6.26 -9.87
C GLY A 28 1.83 6.57 -9.06
N GLY A 29 0.88 7.31 -9.65
CA GLY A 29 -0.42 7.57 -9.03
C GLY A 29 -1.27 6.31 -8.81
N ARG A 30 -1.17 5.32 -9.70
CA ARG A 30 -1.85 4.03 -9.53
C ARG A 30 -1.24 3.23 -8.38
N LEU A 31 0.10 3.18 -8.31
CA LEU A 31 0.79 2.54 -7.18
C LEU A 31 0.44 3.21 -5.86
N LEU A 32 0.43 4.55 -5.81
CA LEU A 32 0.02 5.33 -4.65
C LEU A 32 -1.41 5.00 -4.20
N SER A 33 -2.35 4.85 -5.13
CA SER A 33 -3.73 4.46 -4.81
C SER A 33 -3.80 3.07 -4.17
N LEU A 34 -2.99 2.11 -4.63
CA LEU A 34 -2.92 0.78 -4.02
C LEU A 34 -2.28 0.82 -2.62
N MET A 35 -1.22 1.61 -2.46
CA MET A 35 -0.54 1.79 -1.19
C MET A 35 -1.47 2.43 -0.14
N ASP A 36 -2.19 3.48 -0.53
CA ASP A 36 -3.19 4.15 0.32
C ASP A 36 -4.30 3.19 0.73
N LYS A 37 -4.83 2.39 -0.22
CA LYS A 37 -5.83 1.35 0.07
C LYS A 37 -5.31 0.33 1.09
N ALA A 38 -4.10 -0.21 0.90
CA ALA A 38 -3.51 -1.17 1.83
C ALA A 38 -3.34 -0.56 3.23
N GLY A 39 -2.91 0.71 3.32
CA GLY A 39 -2.75 1.40 4.59
C GLY A 39 -4.07 1.70 5.30
N GLY A 40 -5.08 2.17 4.57
CA GLY A 40 -6.42 2.39 5.11
C GLY A 40 -7.05 1.11 5.67
N ILE A 41 -6.95 0.00 4.93
CA ILE A 41 -7.45 -1.31 5.39
C ILE A 41 -6.68 -1.78 6.63
N ALA A 42 -5.34 -1.60 6.67
CA ALA A 42 -4.53 -1.96 7.83
C ALA A 42 -4.96 -1.18 9.09
N CYS A 43 -5.17 0.14 8.98
CA CYS A 43 -5.69 0.97 10.08
C CYS A 43 -7.09 0.53 10.52
N ALA A 44 -7.98 0.29 9.55
CA ALA A 44 -9.36 -0.13 9.84
C ALA A 44 -9.39 -1.49 10.54
N LYS A 45 -8.58 -2.46 10.09
CA LYS A 45 -8.43 -3.78 10.73
C LYS A 45 -7.83 -3.67 12.15
N PHE A 46 -6.88 -2.76 12.34
CA PHE A 46 -6.22 -2.55 13.64
C PHE A 46 -7.17 -2.00 14.70
N ALA A 47 -7.96 -0.97 14.35
CA ALA A 47 -8.78 -0.24 15.31
C ALA A 47 -10.28 -0.57 15.24
N HIS A 48 -10.73 -1.36 14.25
CA HIS A 48 -12.14 -1.66 13.98
C HIS A 48 -12.99 -0.38 13.83
N ARG A 49 -12.46 0.59 13.07
CA ARG A 49 -13.06 1.92 12.84
C ARG A 49 -12.71 2.42 11.45
N GLU A 50 -13.44 3.45 11.00
CA GLU A 50 -13.14 4.16 9.76
C GLU A 50 -11.93 5.10 9.92
N PHE A 51 -11.13 5.21 8.86
CA PHE A 51 -9.96 6.08 8.78
C PHE A 51 -9.96 6.87 7.49
N VAL A 52 -9.32 8.03 7.54
CA VAL A 52 -9.03 8.88 6.38
C VAL A 52 -7.53 9.15 6.33
N THR A 53 -6.99 9.30 5.13
CA THR A 53 -5.56 9.58 4.94
C THR A 53 -5.30 11.07 5.13
N ILE A 54 -4.53 11.40 6.17
CA ILE A 54 -4.19 12.80 6.51
C ILE A 54 -2.94 13.26 5.75
N SER A 55 -1.92 12.40 5.69
CA SER A 55 -0.65 12.70 5.05
C SER A 55 0.06 11.43 4.60
N ILE A 56 0.99 11.62 3.67
CA ILE A 56 2.03 10.64 3.32
C ILE A 56 3.36 11.34 3.61
N ASP A 57 4.19 10.76 4.46
CA ASP A 57 5.43 11.40 4.93
C ASP A 57 6.49 11.43 3.80
N THR A 58 7.07 10.27 3.51
CA THR A 58 8.10 10.11 2.47
C THR A 58 7.71 8.95 1.59
N LEU A 59 7.75 9.19 0.28
CA LEU A 59 7.56 8.16 -0.73
C LEU A 59 8.72 8.16 -1.72
N THR A 60 9.29 6.98 -1.93
CA THR A 60 10.41 6.77 -2.85
C THR A 60 10.07 5.65 -3.81
N PHE A 61 10.07 5.93 -5.11
CA PHE A 61 10.01 4.90 -6.15
C PHE A 61 11.42 4.36 -6.40
N ILE A 62 11.68 3.12 -6.00
CA ILE A 62 13.02 2.52 -6.04
C ILE A 62 13.32 1.89 -7.40
N ALA A 63 12.33 1.23 -8.00
CA ALA A 63 12.45 0.54 -9.28
C ALA A 63 11.13 0.60 -10.06
N PRO A 64 11.17 0.56 -11.40
CA PRO A 64 9.96 0.50 -12.21
C PRO A 64 9.30 -0.87 -12.12
N ALA A 65 7.97 -0.89 -11.96
CA ALA A 65 7.14 -2.06 -12.23
C ALA A 65 6.61 -1.99 -13.67
N ARG A 66 6.54 -3.12 -14.37
CA ARG A 66 6.13 -3.21 -15.78
C ARG A 66 4.82 -3.96 -15.92
N GLN A 67 4.19 -3.82 -17.09
CA GLN A 67 3.02 -4.59 -17.45
C GLN A 67 3.24 -6.10 -17.24
N GLY A 68 2.27 -6.77 -16.61
CA GLY A 68 2.31 -8.20 -16.30
C GLY A 68 3.17 -8.58 -15.08
N ASP A 69 3.73 -7.59 -14.38
CA ASP A 69 4.25 -7.81 -13.03
C ASP A 69 3.09 -8.02 -12.05
N LEU A 70 3.24 -8.97 -11.14
CA LEU A 70 2.38 -9.11 -9.97
C LEU A 70 3.00 -8.33 -8.83
N LEU A 71 2.31 -7.31 -8.34
CA LEU A 71 2.75 -6.50 -7.23
C LEU A 71 2.13 -6.99 -5.93
N GLU A 72 2.98 -7.17 -4.93
CA GLU A 72 2.59 -7.33 -3.54
C GLU A 72 2.71 -5.97 -2.84
N VAL A 73 1.58 -5.44 -2.39
CA VAL A 73 1.50 -4.17 -1.65
C VAL A 73 1.08 -4.47 -0.21
N THR A 74 2.00 -4.27 0.73
CA THR A 74 1.82 -4.65 2.13
C THR A 74 1.82 -3.41 3.03
N GLY A 75 0.75 -3.23 3.79
CA GLY A 75 0.59 -2.19 4.81
C GLY A 75 0.62 -2.75 6.23
N GLN A 76 1.42 -2.16 7.10
CA GLN A 76 1.52 -2.53 8.51
C GLN A 76 1.47 -1.30 9.42
N VAL A 77 0.60 -1.30 10.43
CA VAL A 77 0.56 -0.24 11.44
C VAL A 77 1.85 -0.29 12.26
N VAL A 78 2.60 0.81 12.27
CA VAL A 78 3.90 0.93 12.96
C VAL A 78 3.88 1.89 14.13
N PHE A 79 2.90 2.79 14.18
CA PHE A 79 2.73 3.74 15.28
C PHE A 79 1.27 4.11 15.44
N THR A 80 0.86 4.40 16.68
CA THR A 80 -0.49 4.90 16.99
C THR A 80 -0.46 5.98 18.05
N SER A 81 -1.41 6.90 17.96
CA SER A 81 -1.74 7.91 18.96
C SER A 81 -3.23 7.79 19.34
N THR A 82 -3.76 8.78 20.05
CA THR A 82 -5.19 8.84 20.41
C THR A 82 -6.11 8.90 19.19
N HIS A 83 -5.69 9.59 18.11
CA HIS A 83 -6.54 9.86 16.93
C HIS A 83 -5.87 9.56 15.58
N THR A 84 -4.64 9.04 15.60
CA THR A 84 -3.85 8.84 14.39
C THR A 84 -3.17 7.48 14.44
N ALA A 85 -3.01 6.86 13.28
CA ALA A 85 -2.16 5.70 13.09
C ALA A 85 -1.23 5.98 11.91
N CYS A 86 0.02 5.54 12.02
CA CYS A 86 0.97 5.56 10.93
C CYS A 86 1.17 4.13 10.44
N VAL A 87 1.16 3.98 9.11
CA VAL A 87 1.33 2.71 8.43
C VAL A 87 2.58 2.78 7.59
N LYS A 88 3.47 1.80 7.76
CA LYS A 88 4.52 1.56 6.78
C LYS A 88 3.93 0.74 5.64
N VAL A 89 4.04 1.25 4.42
CA VAL A 89 3.59 0.54 3.22
C VAL A 89 4.77 0.27 2.31
N THR A 90 4.88 -0.96 1.82
CA THR A 90 5.90 -1.38 0.85
C THR A 90 5.22 -2.03 -0.35
N ALA A 91 5.76 -1.80 -1.54
CA ALA A 91 5.33 -2.47 -2.75
C ALA A 91 6.53 -3.12 -3.45
N GLN A 92 6.38 -4.39 -3.83
CA GLN A 92 7.43 -5.16 -4.49
C GLN A 92 6.83 -6.12 -5.52
N PRO A 93 7.52 -6.38 -6.65
CA PRO A 93 7.12 -7.43 -7.56
C PRO A 93 7.27 -8.80 -6.88
N MET A 94 6.28 -9.67 -7.05
CA MET A 94 6.34 -11.05 -6.62
C MET A 94 7.32 -11.83 -7.49
N SER A 95 8.14 -12.67 -6.85
CA SER A 95 9.02 -13.57 -7.57
C SER A 95 8.19 -14.65 -8.28
N LYS A 96 8.31 -14.73 -9.61
CA LYS A 96 7.78 -15.84 -10.41
C LYS A 96 8.75 -17.02 -10.21
N SER A 97 8.43 -17.90 -9.26
CA SER A 97 9.14 -19.19 -9.08
C SER A 97 8.77 -20.16 -10.20
#